data_AF-A0A9D9IJZ4-F1
#
_entry.id   AF-A0A9D9IJZ4-F1
#
_cell.length_a   1.000
_cell.length_b   1.000
_cell.length_c   1.000
_cell.angle_alpha   90.00
_cell.angle_beta   90.00
_cell.angle_gamma   90.00
#
_symmetry.space_group_name_H-M   'P 1'
#
loop_
_entity.id
_entity.type
_entity.pdbx_description
1 polymer ?
#
loop_
_entity_poly.entity_id
_entity_poly.type
_entity_poly.pdbx_seq_one_letter_code
_entity_poly.pdbx_strand_id
1 'polypeptide(L)'
;MSKKTPEINSSSTADIAFLLLCYFLMTSTMGEDSGLQRRLPPMPTENQQAEDQKVNRRNIIVVKINSQDRLLAGNDAIDVSLLKDRIKEFLTNPSDDPTLPEKSPKDIEGFGTYPVSKGVISLQNDRGTSYQAYIA
;
A
#
# COMPACT_ATOMS: atom_id res chain seq x y z
N MET A 1 43.91 58.44 -15.00
CA MET A 1 43.50 58.05 -13.63
C MET A 1 42.57 56.85 -13.74
N SER A 2 42.92 55.70 -13.16
CA SER A 2 42.08 54.50 -13.21
C SER A 2 40.98 54.59 -12.15
N LYS A 3 39.72 54.43 -12.57
CA LYS A 3 38.55 54.44 -11.68
C LYS A 3 38.59 53.15 -10.85
N LYS A 4 38.76 53.27 -9.52
CA LYS A 4 38.64 52.12 -8.62
C LYS A 4 37.23 51.54 -8.75
N THR A 5 37.13 50.27 -9.11
CA THR A 5 35.88 49.52 -9.11
C THR A 5 35.35 49.43 -7.68
N PRO A 6 34.04 49.67 -7.47
CA PRO A 6 33.46 49.57 -6.14
C PRO A 6 33.60 48.14 -5.60
N GLU A 7 34.08 48.01 -4.37
CA GLU A 7 34.19 46.73 -3.68
C GLU A 7 32.78 46.23 -3.33
N ILE A 8 32.50 44.99 -3.70
CA ILE A 8 31.22 44.33 -3.42
C ILE A 8 31.25 43.90 -1.95
N ASN A 9 30.17 44.15 -1.20
CA ASN A 9 30.05 43.71 0.18
C ASN A 9 29.96 42.17 0.25
N SER A 10 31.12 41.51 0.37
CA SER A 10 31.23 40.04 0.40
C SER A 10 30.71 39.42 1.70
N SER A 11 30.60 40.19 2.78
CA SER A 11 30.12 39.67 4.07
C SER A 11 28.64 39.36 4.01
N SER A 12 27.82 40.31 3.53
CA SER A 12 26.38 40.12 3.43
C SER A 12 26.00 39.06 2.39
N THR A 13 26.78 38.93 1.31
CA THR A 13 26.58 37.86 0.31
C THR A 13 26.90 36.47 0.89
N ALA A 14 27.92 36.36 1.74
CA ALA A 14 28.29 35.10 2.39
C ALA A 14 27.22 34.65 3.40
N ASP A 15 26.66 35.57 4.20
CA ASP A 15 25.59 35.26 5.15
C ASP A 15 24.32 34.76 4.45
N ILE A 16 23.93 35.41 3.34
CA ILE A 16 22.77 35.00 2.53
C ILE A 16 23.01 33.62 1.91
N ALA A 17 24.20 33.37 1.36
CA ALA A 17 24.56 32.07 0.78
C ALA A 17 24.56 30.95 1.83
N PHE A 18 25.03 31.23 3.04
CA PHE A 18 25.05 30.26 4.15
C PHE A 18 23.64 29.90 4.62
N LEU A 19 22.76 30.90 4.80
CA LEU A 19 21.35 30.66 5.15
C LEU A 19 20.62 29.86 4.07
N LEU A 20 20.85 30.16 2.79
CA LEU A 20 20.29 29.40 1.68
C LEU A 20 20.81 27.96 1.65
N LEU A 21 22.09 27.74 1.93
CA LEU A 21 22.67 26.40 2.02
C LEU A 21 22.04 25.60 3.16
N CYS A 22 21.90 26.19 4.35
CA CYS A 22 21.20 25.56 5.48
C CYS A 22 19.74 25.25 5.14
N TYR A 23 19.05 26.17 4.46
CA TYR A 23 17.68 25.95 4.00
C TYR A 23 17.58 24.79 3.02
N PHE A 24 18.48 24.72 2.02
CA PHE A 24 18.52 23.60 1.09
C PHE A 24 18.87 22.29 1.79
N LEU A 25 19.84 22.28 2.71
CA LEU A 25 20.20 21.07 3.46
C LEU A 25 19.05 20.58 4.35
N MET A 26 18.32 21.50 4.98
CA MET A 26 17.21 21.15 5.86
C MET A 26 15.98 20.65 5.09
N THR A 27 15.66 21.28 3.95
CA THR A 27 14.51 20.91 3.11
C THR A 27 14.78 19.76 2.14
N SER A 28 16.05 19.47 1.80
CA SER A 28 16.42 18.36 0.91
C SER A 28 16.48 17.00 1.59
N THR A 29 16.32 16.93 2.93
CA THR A 29 16.05 15.66 3.62
C THR A 29 14.58 15.25 3.44
N MET A 30 14.12 15.18 2.18
CA MET A 30 12.90 14.44 1.88
C MET A 30 13.23 12.96 2.01
N GLY A 31 12.70 12.34 3.06
CA GLY A 31 12.77 10.90 3.26
C GLY A 31 12.20 10.17 2.05
N GLU A 32 12.72 8.97 1.77
CA GLU A 32 12.09 8.07 0.83
C GLU A 32 10.65 7.81 1.30
N ASP A 33 9.67 8.30 0.54
CA ASP A 33 8.26 7.99 0.76
C ASP A 33 8.06 6.50 0.43
N SER A 34 8.32 5.61 1.38
CA SER A 34 7.92 4.21 1.28
C SER A 34 6.40 4.18 1.36
N GLY A 35 5.73 4.02 0.22
CA GLY A 35 4.28 3.99 0.11
C GLY A 35 3.79 2.78 -0.67
N LEU A 36 2.57 2.31 -0.34
CA LEU A 36 1.90 1.29 -1.13
C LEU A 36 1.24 1.96 -2.35
N GLN A 37 1.73 1.67 -3.55
CA GLN A 37 1.09 2.15 -4.78
C GLN A 37 -0.30 1.52 -4.91
N ARG A 38 -1.35 2.33 -4.71
CA ARG A 38 -2.74 1.91 -4.90
C ARG A 38 -3.29 2.45 -6.20
N ARG A 39 -3.82 1.55 -7.04
CA ARG A 39 -4.68 1.96 -8.15
C ARG A 39 -6.08 2.16 -7.60
N LEU A 40 -6.63 3.36 -7.81
CA LEU A 40 -8.04 3.59 -7.52
C LEU A 40 -8.89 2.75 -8.49
N PRO A 41 -10.07 2.28 -8.05
CA PRO A 41 -11.04 1.69 -8.95
C PRO A 41 -11.38 2.69 -10.07
N PRO A 42 -11.70 2.20 -11.29
CA PRO A 42 -12.17 3.08 -12.35
C PRO A 42 -13.43 3.82 -11.91
N MET A 43 -13.61 5.04 -12.41
CA MET A 43 -14.84 5.80 -12.18
C MET A 43 -16.03 4.99 -12.74
N PRO A 44 -17.16 4.91 -12.00
CA PRO A 44 -18.35 4.27 -12.52
C PRO A 44 -18.86 5.02 -13.76
N THR A 45 -19.31 4.27 -14.76
CA THR A 45 -19.95 4.86 -15.96
C THR A 45 -21.35 5.38 -15.58
N GLU A 46 -21.89 6.42 -16.24
CA GLU A 46 -23.18 7.07 -15.87
C GLU A 46 -24.39 6.11 -15.75
N ASN A 47 -24.33 4.91 -16.34
CA ASN A 47 -25.35 3.86 -16.26
C ASN A 47 -24.92 2.59 -15.50
N GLN A 48 -23.76 2.58 -14.86
CA GLN A 48 -23.34 1.48 -13.98
C GLN A 48 -23.87 1.77 -12.57
N GLN A 49 -24.99 1.13 -12.23
CA GLN A 49 -25.32 0.95 -10.82
C GLN A 49 -24.13 0.26 -10.16
N ALA A 50 -23.68 0.78 -9.01
CA ALA A 50 -22.68 0.09 -8.20
C ALA A 50 -23.25 -1.29 -7.87
N GLU A 51 -22.84 -2.31 -8.61
CA GLU A 51 -23.20 -3.68 -8.29
C GLU A 51 -22.60 -3.96 -6.93
N ASP A 52 -23.45 -4.05 -5.91
CA ASP A 52 -23.06 -4.63 -4.63
C ASP A 52 -22.60 -6.06 -4.96
N GLN A 53 -21.28 -6.23 -5.12
CA GLN A 53 -20.70 -7.54 -5.34
C GLN A 53 -21.02 -8.36 -4.09
N LYS A 54 -22.07 -9.16 -4.19
CA LYS A 54 -22.54 -10.04 -3.12
C LYS A 54 -21.57 -11.20 -3.02
N VAL A 55 -20.39 -10.94 -2.45
CA VAL A 55 -19.37 -11.94 -2.20
C VAL A 55 -19.85 -12.82 -1.05
N ASN A 56 -19.79 -14.13 -1.25
CA ASN A 56 -20.14 -15.08 -0.20
C ASN A 56 -19.16 -14.95 0.98
N ARG A 57 -19.65 -14.98 2.22
CA ARG A 57 -18.82 -14.80 3.42
C ARG A 57 -17.65 -15.78 3.49
N ARG A 58 -17.82 -17.01 3.01
CA ARG A 58 -16.74 -18.02 2.96
C ARG A 58 -15.58 -17.65 2.04
N ASN A 59 -15.81 -16.78 1.06
CA ASN A 59 -14.78 -16.32 0.15
C ASN A 59 -13.98 -15.14 0.73
N ILE A 60 -14.34 -14.61 1.90
CA ILE A 60 -13.71 -13.42 2.47
C ILE A 60 -12.82 -13.83 3.65
N ILE A 61 -11.54 -13.46 3.58
CA ILE A 61 -10.65 -13.48 4.75
C ILE A 61 -10.38 -12.05 5.19
N VAL A 62 -10.57 -11.79 6.49
CA VAL A 62 -10.27 -10.48 7.08
C VAL A 62 -8.86 -10.52 7.65
N VAL A 63 -7.99 -9.67 7.11
CA VAL A 63 -6.65 -9.43 7.66
C VAL A 63 -6.74 -8.14 8.46
N LYS A 64 -6.69 -8.26 9.79
CA LYS A 64 -6.80 -7.13 10.71
C LYS A 64 -5.48 -6.86 11.41
N ILE A 65 -5.05 -5.60 11.39
CA ILE A 65 -3.93 -5.11 12.21
C ILE A 65 -4.50 -4.25 13.34
N ASN A 66 -4.08 -4.52 14.57
CA ASN A 66 -4.56 -3.80 15.75
C ASN A 66 -3.59 -2.68 16.17
N SER A 67 -3.99 -1.89 17.16
CA SER A 67 -3.17 -0.79 17.73
C SER A 67 -1.87 -1.22 18.42
N GLN A 68 -1.66 -2.51 18.64
CA GLN A 68 -0.42 -3.08 19.19
C GLN A 68 0.44 -3.71 18.09
N ASP A 69 0.17 -3.38 16.82
CA ASP A 69 0.81 -3.93 15.63
C ASP A 69 0.74 -5.47 15.54
N ARG A 70 -0.27 -6.08 16.17
CA ARG A 70 -0.52 -7.52 16.05
C ARG A 70 -1.47 -7.80 14.90
N LEU A 71 -1.17 -8.86 14.16
CA LEU A 71 -1.89 -9.26 12.98
C LEU A 71 -2.83 -10.44 13.26
N LEU A 72 -4.06 -10.32 12.79
CA LEU A 72 -5.09 -11.36 12.78
C LEU A 72 -5.45 -11.66 11.34
N ALA A 73 -5.44 -12.95 10.96
CA ALA A 73 -5.93 -13.41 9.67
C ALA A 73 -7.12 -14.35 9.91
N GLY A 74 -8.32 -13.88 9.56
CA GLY A 74 -9.56 -14.55 9.96
C GLY A 74 -9.76 -14.47 11.46
N ASN A 75 -9.70 -15.61 12.14
CA ASN A 75 -9.84 -15.72 13.59
C ASN A 75 -8.50 -16.00 14.31
N ASP A 76 -7.43 -16.24 13.55
CA ASP A 76 -6.15 -16.67 14.10
C ASP A 76 -5.18 -15.49 14.19
N ALA A 77 -4.53 -15.34 15.35
CA ALA A 77 -3.41 -14.42 15.51
C ALA A 77 -2.18 -15.06 14.87
N ILE A 78 -1.59 -14.39 13.89
CA ILE A 78 -0.46 -14.91 13.12
C ILE A 78 0.67 -13.89 13.02
N ASP A 79 1.88 -14.39 12.84
CA ASP A 79 3.04 -13.56 12.54
C ASP A 79 3.03 -13.10 11.08
N VAL A 80 3.55 -11.90 10.82
CA VAL A 80 3.65 -11.31 9.46
C VAL A 80 4.41 -12.25 8.50
N SER A 81 5.42 -12.96 9.00
CA SER A 81 6.21 -13.90 8.20
C SER A 81 5.37 -15.03 7.62
N LEU A 82 4.32 -15.46 8.34
CA LEU A 82 3.44 -16.57 7.95
C LEU A 82 2.21 -16.11 7.15
N LEU A 83 1.88 -14.82 7.19
CA LEU A 83 0.71 -14.26 6.50
C LEU A 83 0.72 -14.59 5.01
N LYS A 84 1.87 -14.45 4.35
CA LYS A 84 2.02 -14.70 2.91
C LYS A 84 1.59 -16.12 2.54
N ASP A 85 2.06 -17.11 3.27
CA ASP A 85 1.80 -18.51 2.97
C ASP A 85 0.37 -18.89 3.33
N ARG A 86 -0.16 -18.34 4.44
CA ARG A 86 -1.56 -18.53 4.83
C ARG A 86 -2.54 -17.97 3.81
N ILE A 87 -2.27 -16.77 3.28
CA ILE A 87 -3.11 -16.13 2.27
C ILE A 87 -3.02 -16.86 0.92
N LYS A 88 -1.83 -17.36 0.56
CA LYS A 88 -1.69 -18.20 -0.64
C LYS A 88 -2.54 -19.45 -0.52
N GLU A 89 -2.43 -20.17 0.59
CA GLU A 89 -3.21 -21.39 0.86
C GLU A 89 -4.72 -21.12 0.80
N PHE A 90 -5.18 -20.01 1.42
CA PHE A 90 -6.57 -19.58 1.36
C PHE A 90 -7.03 -19.33 -0.08
N LEU A 91 -6.23 -18.64 -0.89
CA LEU A 91 -6.59 -18.34 -2.28
C LEU A 91 -6.53 -19.58 -3.19
N THR A 92 -5.50 -20.42 -3.08
CA THR A 92 -5.35 -21.60 -3.94
C THR A 92 -6.30 -22.71 -3.57
N ASN A 93 -6.73 -22.82 -2.31
CA ASN A 93 -7.61 -23.87 -1.79
C ASN A 93 -7.27 -25.25 -2.42
N PRO A 94 -6.06 -25.78 -2.20
CA PRO A 94 -5.57 -26.96 -2.93
C PRO A 94 -6.40 -28.22 -2.64
N SER A 95 -6.94 -28.34 -1.43
CA SER A 95 -7.76 -29.47 -0.97
C SER A 95 -9.25 -29.35 -1.29
N ASP A 96 -9.65 -28.28 -1.99
CA ASP A 96 -11.05 -27.97 -2.34
C ASP A 96 -12.00 -28.04 -1.14
N ASP A 97 -11.55 -27.50 0.00
CA ASP A 97 -12.30 -27.54 1.25
C ASP A 97 -13.56 -26.65 1.13
N PRO A 98 -14.75 -27.15 1.52
CA PRO A 98 -15.99 -26.37 1.47
C PRO A 98 -16.00 -25.10 2.32
N THR A 99 -15.10 -25.01 3.31
CA THR A 99 -14.92 -23.84 4.20
C THR A 99 -14.05 -22.75 3.59
N LEU A 100 -13.29 -23.07 2.53
CA LEU A 100 -12.40 -22.16 1.81
C LEU A 100 -13.08 -21.56 0.56
N PRO A 101 -12.46 -20.57 -0.12
CA PRO A 101 -13.06 -19.89 -1.24
C PRO A 101 -13.40 -20.81 -2.41
N GLU A 102 -14.53 -20.53 -3.03
CA GLU A 102 -14.95 -21.15 -4.29
C GLU A 102 -14.00 -20.77 -5.44
N LYS A 103 -13.83 -21.70 -6.38
CA LYS A 103 -13.21 -21.42 -7.68
C LYS A 103 -14.28 -21.33 -8.75
N SER A 104 -14.17 -20.35 -9.64
CA SER A 104 -14.97 -20.28 -10.87
C SER A 104 -14.08 -20.40 -12.10
N PRO A 105 -14.50 -21.19 -13.11
CA PRO A 105 -13.83 -21.17 -14.41
C PRO A 105 -13.97 -19.77 -15.01
N LYS A 106 -12.83 -19.15 -15.35
CA LYS A 106 -12.78 -17.93 -16.15
C LYS A 106 -11.95 -18.20 -17.38
N ASP A 107 -12.40 -17.66 -18.50
CA ASP A 107 -11.62 -17.71 -19.73
C ASP A 107 -10.58 -16.59 -19.68
N ILE A 108 -9.31 -16.98 -19.74
CA ILE A 108 -8.18 -16.06 -19.72
C ILE A 108 -7.60 -16.05 -21.12
N GLU A 109 -7.58 -14.87 -21.74
CA GLU A 109 -7.05 -14.67 -23.09
C GLU A 109 -5.60 -15.19 -23.15
N GLY A 110 -5.35 -16.17 -24.04
CA GLY A 110 -4.06 -16.83 -24.20
C GLY A 110 -3.80 -18.07 -23.31
N PHE A 111 -4.59 -18.29 -22.25
CA PHE A 111 -4.45 -19.45 -21.33
C PHE A 111 -5.65 -20.42 -21.35
N GLY A 112 -6.77 -20.02 -21.97
CA GLY A 112 -8.01 -20.81 -22.02
C GLY A 112 -8.78 -20.79 -20.70
N THR A 113 -9.69 -21.74 -20.53
CA THR A 113 -10.52 -21.84 -19.33
C THR A 113 -9.71 -22.34 -18.14
N TYR A 114 -9.50 -21.49 -17.14
CA TYR A 114 -8.77 -21.83 -15.91
C TYR A 114 -9.63 -21.58 -14.67
N PRO A 115 -9.59 -22.46 -13.64
CA PRO A 115 -10.30 -22.23 -12.38
C PRO A 115 -9.63 -21.12 -11.57
N VAL A 116 -10.29 -19.96 -11.46
CA VAL A 116 -9.82 -18.80 -10.69
C VAL A 116 -10.57 -18.73 -9.35
N SER A 117 -9.84 -18.52 -8.26
CA SER A 117 -10.41 -18.32 -6.93
C SER A 117 -11.26 -17.06 -6.86
N LYS A 118 -12.44 -17.16 -6.24
CA LYS A 118 -13.30 -16.02 -5.86
C LYS A 118 -12.89 -15.43 -4.51
N GLY A 119 -11.77 -15.85 -3.93
CA GLY A 119 -11.30 -15.37 -2.65
C GLY A 119 -11.04 -13.85 -2.65
N VAL A 120 -11.50 -13.17 -1.61
CA VAL A 120 -11.35 -11.73 -1.38
C VAL A 120 -10.63 -11.52 -0.06
N ILE A 121 -9.61 -10.68 -0.07
CA ILE A 121 -8.85 -10.30 1.13
C ILE A 121 -9.33 -8.93 1.57
N SER A 122 -9.91 -8.84 2.76
CA SER A 122 -10.31 -7.59 3.39
C SER A 122 -9.23 -7.15 4.36
N LEU A 123 -8.46 -6.12 4.01
CA LEU A 123 -7.48 -5.51 4.91
C LEU A 123 -8.16 -4.47 5.80
N GLN A 124 -8.05 -4.63 7.11
CA GLN A 124 -8.61 -3.72 8.13
C GLN A 124 -7.50 -3.30 9.09
N ASN A 125 -7.47 -2.02 9.47
CA ASN A 125 -6.46 -1.48 10.37
C ASN A 125 -7.13 -0.65 11.44
N ASP A 126 -6.71 -0.81 12.69
CA ASP A 126 -7.13 0.07 13.78
C ASP A 126 -6.41 1.43 13.66
N ARG A 127 -7.03 2.50 14.17
CA ARG A 127 -6.47 3.88 14.11
C ARG A 127 -5.09 4.02 14.76
N GLY A 128 -4.75 3.14 15.70
CA GLY A 128 -3.47 3.16 16.41
C GLY A 128 -2.36 2.33 15.77
N THR A 129 -2.61 1.71 14.61
CA THR A 129 -1.61 0.90 13.90
C THR A 129 -0.45 1.77 13.44
N SER A 130 0.79 1.34 13.64
CA SER A 130 1.94 2.09 13.19
C SER A 130 2.04 2.09 11.66
N TYR A 131 2.56 3.19 11.09
CA TYR A 131 2.76 3.29 9.65
C TYR A 131 3.70 2.20 9.12
N GLN A 132 4.75 1.89 9.89
CA GLN A 132 5.70 0.84 9.57
C GLN A 132 4.99 -0.52 9.50
N ALA A 133 4.18 -0.88 10.49
CA ALA A 133 3.46 -2.16 10.48
C ALA A 133 2.46 -2.29 9.31
N TYR A 134 1.94 -1.17 8.81
CA TYR A 134 1.02 -1.14 7.67
C TYR A 134 1.73 -1.26 6.30
N ILE A 135 2.97 -0.78 6.18
CA ILE A 135 3.75 -0.79 4.93
C ILE A 135 4.72 -1.98 4.83
N ALA A 136 5.21 -2.49 5.96
CA ALA A 136 6.30 -3.48 6.07
C ALA A 136 5.98 -4.85 5.45
#